data_AF-A0A3Q0RP90-F1
#
_entry.id   AF-A0A3Q0RP90-F1
#
_cell.length_a   1.000
_cell.length_b   1.000
_cell.length_c   1.000
_cell.angle_alpha   90.00
_cell.angle_beta   90.00
_cell.angle_gamma   90.00
#
_symmetry.space_group_name_H-M   'P 1'
#
loop_
_entity.id
_entity.type
_entity.pdbx_description
1 polymer ?
#
loop_
_entity_poly.entity_id
_entity_poly.type
_entity_poly.pdbx_seq_one_letter_code
_entity_poly.pdbx_strand_id
1 'polypeptide(L)'
;MYKQVNENLKLYKARGVLCHLLPKVLKYSIGFLYISLIKCIYCRHRRTLVQSLNHVLSRDADSEGIRALVVTAHPDDECMFFAPTIVRLVELNASVQLLCLSEGNYYNQGAQRKQELLNSCTVLGIPASRITIVDHKKLPDDPKAEWSISLVSSEILKHIRAHSVNMVLTFDGRGVSSHANHIAIHNAVSERLTTLTALSFLSDCTLLSLVTVGLLRKYISFLDVPLSWLLPSRLCCIIGSQGYKQAKAAMLCHRTQLLWFRYLYITFSRYMFVNTFQTIPQGPKNLKIY
;
A
#
# COMPACT_ATOMS: atom_id res chain seq x y z
N MET A 1 -53.83 12.52 45.07
CA MET A 1 -52.51 11.98 45.48
C MET A 1 -52.05 10.80 44.62
N TYR A 2 -52.82 9.72 44.47
CA TYR A 2 -52.44 8.51 43.70
C TYR A 2 -52.07 8.75 42.22
N LYS A 3 -52.82 9.62 41.52
CA LYS A 3 -52.60 9.92 40.09
C LYS A 3 -51.24 10.59 39.83
N GLN A 4 -50.80 11.45 40.73
CA GLN A 4 -49.55 12.21 40.64
C GLN A 4 -48.32 11.34 40.96
N VAL A 5 -48.45 10.38 41.88
CA VAL A 5 -47.41 9.37 42.15
C VAL A 5 -47.21 8.48 40.92
N ASN A 6 -48.29 8.09 40.23
CA ASN A 6 -48.22 7.22 39.06
C ASN A 6 -47.62 7.92 37.82
N GLU A 7 -47.92 9.21 37.62
CA GLU A 7 -47.28 10.08 36.62
C GLU A 7 -45.77 10.21 36.86
N ASN A 8 -45.35 10.47 38.11
CA ASN A 8 -43.95 10.55 38.48
C ASN A 8 -43.21 9.22 38.29
N LEU A 9 -43.85 8.07 38.56
CA LEU A 9 -43.27 6.75 38.34
C LEU A 9 -43.09 6.43 36.84
N LYS A 10 -44.02 6.87 35.98
CA LYS A 10 -43.89 6.78 34.52
C LYS A 10 -42.75 7.66 34.00
N LEU A 11 -42.64 8.90 34.48
CA LEU A 11 -41.53 9.81 34.15
C LEU A 11 -40.18 9.26 34.59
N TYR A 12 -40.10 8.66 35.77
CA TYR A 12 -38.86 8.04 36.27
C TYR A 12 -38.45 6.83 35.43
N LYS A 13 -39.39 5.95 35.09
CA LYS A 13 -39.15 4.83 34.16
C LYS A 13 -38.75 5.32 32.76
N ALA A 14 -39.42 6.34 32.23
CA ALA A 14 -39.09 6.93 30.93
C ALA A 14 -37.69 7.57 30.93
N ARG A 15 -37.32 8.29 32.00
CA ARG A 15 -35.96 8.84 32.18
C ARG A 15 -34.90 7.74 32.30
N GLY A 16 -35.19 6.65 33.02
CA GLY A 16 -34.28 5.49 33.11
C GLY A 16 -34.06 4.80 31.77
N VAL A 17 -35.14 4.59 30.99
CA VAL A 17 -35.09 4.04 29.63
C VAL A 17 -34.33 4.98 28.69
N LEU A 18 -34.58 6.28 28.77
CA LEU A 18 -33.91 7.30 27.97
C LEU A 18 -32.40 7.39 28.28
N CYS A 19 -32.00 7.34 29.56
CA CYS A 19 -30.59 7.31 29.98
C CYS A 19 -29.84 6.06 29.48
N HIS A 20 -30.51 4.92 29.31
CA HIS A 20 -29.90 3.70 28.78
C HIS A 20 -29.92 3.62 27.24
N LEU A 21 -30.92 4.20 26.59
CA LEU A 21 -31.07 4.19 25.13
C LEU A 21 -30.27 5.29 24.44
N LEU A 22 -30.19 6.50 25.00
CA LEU A 22 -29.45 7.64 24.43
C LEU A 22 -27.99 7.30 24.10
N PRO A 23 -27.19 6.70 25.01
CA PRO A 23 -25.80 6.35 24.71
C PRO A 23 -25.68 5.29 23.62
N LYS A 24 -26.64 4.36 23.52
CA LYS A 24 -26.65 3.33 22.47
C LYS A 24 -26.99 3.94 21.12
N VAL A 25 -28.07 4.72 21.05
CA VAL A 25 -28.49 5.42 19.83
C VAL A 25 -27.39 6.35 19.34
N LEU A 26 -26.76 7.13 20.23
CA LEU A 26 -25.66 8.01 19.87
C LEU A 26 -24.45 7.23 19.31
N LYS A 27 -24.06 6.10 19.92
CA LYS A 27 -22.98 5.24 19.40
C LYS A 27 -23.28 4.70 18.00
N TYR A 28 -24.50 4.20 17.77
CA TYR A 28 -24.90 3.69 16.45
C TYR A 28 -24.95 4.82 15.40
N SER A 29 -25.46 5.99 15.76
CA SER A 29 -25.50 7.17 14.88
C SER A 29 -24.09 7.64 14.51
N ILE A 30 -23.15 7.70 15.47
CA ILE A 30 -21.75 8.03 15.20
C ILE A 30 -21.11 6.99 14.27
N GLY A 31 -21.33 5.70 14.54
CA GLY A 31 -20.81 4.62 13.69
C GLY A 31 -21.35 4.71 12.25
N PHE A 32 -22.66 4.94 12.08
CA PHE A 32 -23.28 5.10 10.77
C PHE A 32 -22.75 6.33 10.02
N LEU A 33 -22.61 7.47 10.71
CA LEU A 33 -22.04 8.68 10.14
C LEU A 33 -20.60 8.46 9.68
N TYR A 34 -19.81 7.74 10.49
CA TYR A 34 -18.42 7.44 10.17
C TYR A 34 -18.26 6.51 8.96
N ILE A 35 -19.08 5.45 8.87
CA ILE A 35 -19.11 4.58 7.68
C ILE A 35 -19.57 5.37 6.44
N SER A 36 -20.53 6.27 6.60
CA SER A 36 -20.99 7.16 5.53
C SER A 36 -19.88 8.11 5.08
N LEU A 37 -19.09 8.65 6.01
CA LEU A 37 -17.90 9.46 5.72
C LEU A 37 -16.86 8.65 4.94
N ILE A 38 -16.52 7.44 5.36
CA ILE A 38 -15.56 6.59 4.63
C ILE A 38 -16.05 6.30 3.21
N LYS A 39 -17.34 5.98 3.04
CA LYS A 39 -17.93 5.77 1.72
C LYS A 39 -17.84 7.04 0.87
N CYS A 40 -18.11 8.21 1.44
CA CYS A 40 -17.97 9.50 0.76
C CYS A 40 -16.51 9.76 0.34
N ILE A 41 -15.55 9.56 1.25
CA ILE A 41 -14.11 9.69 0.99
C ILE A 41 -13.72 8.74 -0.15
N TYR A 42 -14.08 7.46 -0.07
CA TYR A 42 -13.78 6.48 -1.12
C TYR A 42 -14.37 6.89 -2.48
N CYS A 43 -15.65 7.28 -2.54
CA CYS A 43 -16.30 7.70 -3.78
C CYS A 43 -15.68 8.96 -4.38
N ARG A 44 -15.37 9.97 -3.55
CA ARG A 44 -14.70 11.20 -3.99
C ARG A 44 -13.29 10.89 -4.49
N HIS A 45 -12.51 10.17 -3.69
CA HIS A 45 -11.13 9.83 -3.98
C HIS A 45 -10.99 8.97 -5.24
N ARG A 46 -11.91 8.02 -5.44
CA ARG A 46 -11.98 7.20 -6.66
C ARG A 46 -12.08 8.03 -7.94
N ARG A 47 -12.79 9.17 -7.89
CA ARG A 47 -12.94 10.09 -9.04
C ARG A 47 -11.70 10.96 -9.26
N THR A 48 -11.03 11.38 -8.18
CA THR A 48 -9.87 12.29 -8.26
C THR A 48 -8.54 11.57 -8.44
N LEU A 49 -8.47 10.24 -8.21
CA LEU A 49 -7.22 9.47 -8.27
C LEU A 49 -6.47 9.63 -9.60
N VAL A 50 -7.18 9.63 -10.74
CA VAL A 50 -6.55 9.80 -12.06
C VAL A 50 -5.87 11.16 -12.17
N GLN A 51 -6.53 12.23 -11.69
CA GLN A 51 -5.94 13.57 -11.67
C GLN A 51 -4.72 13.62 -10.76
N SER A 52 -4.78 12.98 -9.58
CA SER A 52 -3.63 12.88 -8.68
C SER A 52 -2.46 12.14 -9.33
N LEU A 53 -2.71 11.04 -10.05
CA LEU A 53 -1.68 10.28 -10.76
C LEU A 53 -1.07 11.09 -11.90
N ASN A 54 -1.86 11.81 -12.69
CA ASN A 54 -1.37 12.67 -13.76
C ASN A 54 -0.50 13.81 -13.20
N HIS A 55 -0.90 14.41 -12.08
CA HIS A 55 -0.11 15.43 -11.40
C HIS A 55 1.21 14.88 -10.87
N VAL A 56 1.19 13.70 -10.24
CA VAL A 56 2.39 13.03 -9.72
C VAL A 56 3.38 12.70 -10.83
N LEU A 57 2.87 12.24 -11.98
CA LEU A 57 3.69 11.91 -13.14
C LEU A 57 4.05 13.14 -14.00
N SER A 58 3.57 14.34 -13.64
CA SER A 58 3.74 15.57 -14.43
C SER A 58 3.36 15.37 -15.91
N ARG A 59 2.24 14.68 -16.14
CA ARG A 59 1.79 14.22 -17.46
C ARG A 59 0.91 15.24 -18.17
N ASP A 60 1.24 15.53 -19.43
CA ASP A 60 0.33 16.18 -20.37
C ASP A 60 -0.75 15.22 -20.87
N ALA A 61 -1.84 15.78 -21.42
CA ALA A 61 -3.03 15.05 -21.84
C ALA A 61 -2.77 13.96 -22.92
N ASP A 62 -1.65 14.04 -23.63
CA ASP A 62 -1.26 13.15 -24.73
C ASP A 62 -0.25 12.06 -24.33
N SER A 63 0.05 11.94 -23.04
CA SER A 63 1.08 11.01 -22.54
C SER A 63 0.62 9.54 -22.52
N GLU A 64 1.55 8.64 -22.86
CA GLU A 64 1.36 7.19 -22.83
C GLU A 64 0.88 6.65 -21.47
N GLY A 65 0.15 5.53 -21.43
CA GLY A 65 -0.44 4.95 -20.21
C GLY A 65 0.51 4.78 -19.00
N ILE A 66 -0.06 4.63 -17.79
CA ILE A 66 0.74 4.41 -16.57
C ILE A 66 1.43 3.05 -16.64
N ARG A 67 2.76 3.03 -16.50
CA ARG A 67 3.59 1.82 -16.45
C ARG A 67 4.32 1.79 -15.11
N ALA A 68 3.68 1.12 -14.15
CA ALA A 68 4.12 1.10 -12.76
C ALA A 68 4.95 -0.16 -12.49
N LEU A 69 6.07 0.00 -11.79
CA LEU A 69 6.87 -1.08 -11.23
C LEU A 69 6.76 -1.04 -9.71
N VAL A 70 6.19 -2.09 -9.13
CA VAL A 70 6.21 -2.31 -7.69
C VAL A 70 7.44 -3.15 -7.37
N VAL A 71 8.31 -2.65 -6.49
CA VAL A 71 9.54 -3.34 -6.09
C VAL A 71 9.43 -3.79 -4.64
N THR A 72 9.45 -5.12 -4.44
CA THR A 72 9.35 -5.78 -3.14
C THR A 72 10.58 -6.62 -2.83
N ALA A 73 10.78 -6.95 -1.55
CA ALA A 73 11.89 -7.81 -1.16
C ALA A 73 11.50 -9.29 -1.21
N HIS A 74 10.28 -9.61 -0.76
CA HIS A 74 9.85 -10.98 -0.51
C HIS A 74 8.50 -11.30 -1.14
N PRO A 75 8.21 -12.58 -1.39
CA PRO A 75 6.85 -13.07 -1.57
C PRO A 75 6.01 -12.72 -0.33
N ASP A 76 4.81 -12.15 -0.50
CA ASP A 76 3.85 -11.65 0.51
C ASP A 76 3.80 -10.12 0.62
N ASP A 77 4.92 -9.42 0.38
CA ASP A 77 5.02 -7.97 0.43
C ASP A 77 3.99 -7.27 -0.47
N GLU A 78 3.74 -7.81 -1.66
CA GLU A 78 2.88 -7.22 -2.67
C GLU A 78 1.44 -7.09 -2.17
N CYS A 79 0.97 -8.09 -1.43
CA CYS A 79 -0.39 -8.12 -0.91
C CYS A 79 -0.46 -7.58 0.52
N MET A 80 0.61 -7.72 1.30
CA MET A 80 0.72 -7.17 2.65
C MET A 80 0.76 -5.65 2.65
N PHE A 81 1.53 -5.05 1.75
CA PHE A 81 1.87 -3.63 1.82
C PHE A 81 1.34 -2.82 0.63
N PHE A 82 1.20 -3.41 -0.55
CA PHE A 82 0.89 -2.68 -1.78
C PHE A 82 -0.48 -3.01 -2.41
N ALA A 83 -1.27 -3.91 -1.82
CA ALA A 83 -2.55 -4.34 -2.40
C ALA A 83 -3.49 -3.17 -2.77
N PRO A 84 -3.73 -2.15 -1.90
CA PRO A 84 -4.56 -1.00 -2.28
C PRO A 84 -4.06 -0.30 -3.54
N THR A 85 -2.76 -0.07 -3.68
CA THR A 85 -2.19 0.58 -4.86
C THR A 85 -2.27 -0.30 -6.10
N ILE A 86 -1.91 -1.59 -5.99
CA ILE A 86 -1.96 -2.53 -7.12
C ILE A 86 -3.39 -2.63 -7.65
N VAL A 87 -4.37 -2.87 -6.78
CA VAL A 87 -5.79 -2.97 -7.15
C VAL A 87 -6.24 -1.70 -7.87
N ARG A 88 -5.92 -0.52 -7.32
CA ARG A 88 -6.33 0.76 -7.92
C ARG A 88 -5.65 1.04 -9.26
N LEU A 89 -4.40 0.63 -9.45
CA LEU A 89 -3.70 0.78 -10.73
C LEU A 89 -4.25 -0.17 -11.79
N VAL A 90 -4.52 -1.43 -11.42
CA VAL A 90 -5.16 -2.41 -12.31
C VAL A 90 -6.56 -1.96 -12.73
N GLU A 91 -7.37 -1.45 -11.80
CA GLU A 91 -8.70 -0.88 -12.10
C GLU A 91 -8.65 0.32 -13.07
N LEU A 92 -7.51 0.99 -13.17
CA LEU A 92 -7.27 2.10 -14.11
C LEU A 92 -6.62 1.63 -15.43
N ASN A 93 -6.53 0.32 -15.66
CA ASN A 93 -5.85 -0.29 -16.81
C ASN A 93 -4.36 0.14 -16.92
N ALA A 94 -3.71 0.46 -15.80
CA ALA A 94 -2.27 0.68 -15.78
C ALA A 94 -1.52 -0.62 -16.05
N SER A 95 -0.37 -0.52 -16.72
CA SER A 95 0.55 -1.65 -16.86
C SER A 95 1.37 -1.80 -15.57
N VAL A 96 0.84 -2.59 -14.65
CA VAL A 96 1.52 -2.92 -13.38
C VAL A 96 2.48 -4.09 -13.58
N GLN A 97 3.71 -3.92 -13.13
CA GLN A 97 4.75 -4.94 -13.06
C GLN A 97 5.17 -5.12 -11.60
N LEU A 98 5.57 -6.34 -11.25
CA LEU A 98 6.13 -6.66 -9.94
C LEU A 98 7.55 -7.18 -10.10
N LEU A 99 8.50 -6.58 -9.37
CA LEU A 99 9.84 -7.09 -9.19
C LEU A 99 10.03 -7.47 -7.72
N CYS A 100 10.11 -8.78 -7.45
CA CYS A 100 10.42 -9.32 -6.15
C CYS A 100 11.90 -9.74 -6.13
N LEU A 101 12.69 -9.19 -5.23
CA LEU A 101 14.16 -9.30 -5.27
C LEU A 101 14.73 -10.56 -4.61
N SER A 102 13.88 -11.41 -4.02
CA SER A 102 14.25 -12.72 -3.50
C SER A 102 13.11 -13.72 -3.66
N GLU A 103 13.42 -15.01 -3.64
CA GLU A 103 12.41 -16.07 -3.61
C GLU A 103 11.80 -16.31 -2.21
N GLY A 104 12.21 -15.54 -1.19
CA GLY A 104 11.73 -15.74 0.19
C GLY A 104 12.21 -17.07 0.80
N ASN A 105 13.43 -17.51 0.46
CA ASN A 105 13.90 -18.86 0.76
C ASN A 105 14.52 -19.05 2.16
N TYR A 106 14.30 -18.15 3.12
CA TYR A 106 14.90 -18.26 4.47
C TYR A 106 14.65 -19.61 5.15
N TYR A 107 13.43 -20.16 4.98
CA TYR A 107 13.01 -21.45 5.55
C TYR A 107 13.11 -22.63 4.56
N ASN A 108 13.90 -22.51 3.49
CA ASN A 108 13.98 -23.50 2.40
C ASN A 108 12.63 -23.74 1.68
N GLN A 109 11.79 -22.71 1.60
CA GLN A 109 10.44 -22.75 0.99
C GLN A 109 10.32 -21.90 -0.28
N GLY A 110 11.43 -21.46 -0.87
CA GLY A 110 11.44 -20.48 -1.98
C GLY A 110 10.63 -20.93 -3.20
N ALA A 111 10.75 -22.20 -3.60
CA ALA A 111 9.96 -22.74 -4.71
C ALA A 111 8.44 -22.67 -4.47
N GLN A 112 7.98 -22.95 -3.24
CA GLN A 112 6.56 -22.85 -2.89
C GLN A 112 6.12 -21.39 -2.86
N ARG A 113 6.89 -20.52 -2.19
CA ARG A 113 6.59 -19.10 -2.05
C ARG A 113 6.58 -18.35 -3.38
N LYS A 114 7.41 -18.77 -4.34
CA LYS A 114 7.37 -18.31 -5.73
C LYS A 114 6.01 -18.57 -6.36
N GLN A 115 5.48 -19.78 -6.22
CA GLN A 115 4.16 -20.13 -6.74
C GLN A 115 3.04 -19.39 -5.99
N GLU A 116 3.17 -19.23 -4.68
CA GLU A 116 2.22 -18.45 -3.87
C GLU A 116 2.17 -16.98 -4.31
N LEU A 117 3.32 -16.38 -4.61
CA LEU A 117 3.42 -15.03 -5.16
C LEU A 117 2.73 -14.91 -6.52
N LEU A 118 2.99 -15.83 -7.46
CA LEU A 118 2.33 -15.83 -8.77
C LEU A 118 0.81 -15.94 -8.65
N ASN A 119 0.33 -16.79 -7.74
CA ASN A 119 -1.11 -16.95 -7.46
C ASN A 119 -1.69 -15.67 -6.84
N SER A 120 -1.00 -15.08 -5.86
CA SER A 120 -1.40 -13.82 -5.22
C SER A 120 -1.49 -12.67 -6.24
N CYS A 121 -0.48 -12.51 -7.08
CA CYS A 121 -0.47 -11.52 -8.14
C CYS A 121 -1.59 -11.73 -9.16
N THR A 122 -1.89 -12.97 -9.51
CA THR A 122 -3.04 -13.30 -10.37
C THR A 122 -4.35 -12.80 -9.75
N VAL A 123 -4.54 -13.02 -8.44
CA VAL A 123 -5.70 -12.49 -7.70
C VAL A 123 -5.70 -10.96 -7.68
N LEU A 124 -4.55 -10.31 -7.57
CA LEU A 124 -4.41 -8.85 -7.63
C LEU A 124 -4.57 -8.27 -9.05
N GLY A 125 -4.61 -9.12 -10.08
CA GLY A 125 -4.78 -8.74 -11.49
C GLY A 125 -3.48 -8.40 -12.23
N ILE A 126 -2.32 -8.84 -11.72
CA ILE A 126 -1.04 -8.75 -12.42
C ILE A 126 -0.80 -10.06 -13.18
N PRO A 127 -0.66 -10.04 -14.52
CA PRO A 127 -0.39 -11.26 -15.29
C PRO A 127 1.02 -11.78 -15.03
N ALA A 128 1.21 -13.10 -15.09
CA ALA A 128 2.50 -13.76 -14.84
C ALA A 128 3.67 -13.21 -15.70
N SER A 129 3.39 -12.77 -16.93
CA SER A 129 4.38 -12.16 -17.83
C SER A 129 4.94 -10.81 -17.35
N ARG A 130 4.35 -10.21 -16.31
CA ARG A 130 4.78 -8.93 -15.70
C ARG A 130 5.33 -9.11 -14.29
N ILE A 131 5.62 -10.36 -13.90
CA ILE A 131 6.17 -10.69 -12.59
C ILE A 131 7.59 -11.22 -12.79
N THR A 132 8.56 -10.54 -12.19
CA THR A 132 9.93 -11.04 -12.08
C THR A 132 10.25 -11.34 -10.63
N ILE A 133 10.76 -12.54 -10.39
CA ILE A 133 11.24 -12.98 -9.08
C ILE A 133 12.73 -13.28 -9.24
N VAL A 134 13.58 -12.55 -8.52
CA VAL A 134 15.02 -12.67 -8.61
C VAL A 134 15.50 -13.81 -7.73
N ASP A 135 16.20 -14.75 -8.35
CA ASP A 135 16.99 -15.77 -7.66
C ASP A 135 18.47 -15.40 -7.82
N HIS A 136 19.03 -14.73 -6.81
CA HIS A 136 20.42 -14.29 -6.83
C HIS A 136 21.09 -14.52 -5.47
N LYS A 137 22.22 -15.23 -5.46
CA LYS A 137 22.96 -15.60 -4.23
C LYS A 137 23.35 -14.42 -3.34
N LYS A 138 23.54 -13.22 -3.92
CA LYS A 138 23.85 -11.97 -3.20
C LYS A 138 22.63 -11.17 -2.74
N LEU A 139 21.41 -11.65 -3.01
CA LEU A 139 20.15 -11.09 -2.52
C LEU A 139 19.36 -12.17 -1.74
N PRO A 140 19.98 -12.84 -0.75
CA PRO A 140 19.28 -13.88 -0.01
C PRO A 140 18.17 -13.26 0.86
N ASP A 141 17.11 -14.02 1.08
CA ASP A 141 16.18 -13.76 2.17
C ASP A 141 16.83 -14.21 3.49
N ASP A 142 17.65 -13.33 4.07
CA ASP A 142 18.30 -13.53 5.37
C ASP A 142 18.31 -12.19 6.13
N PRO A 143 17.73 -12.10 7.35
CA PRO A 143 17.74 -10.89 8.17
C PRO A 143 19.14 -10.34 8.50
N LYS A 144 20.18 -11.17 8.41
CA LYS A 144 21.58 -10.79 8.67
C LYS A 144 22.33 -10.40 7.40
N ALA A 145 21.79 -10.67 6.23
CA ALA A 145 22.45 -10.35 4.98
C ALA A 145 22.26 -8.87 4.62
N GLU A 146 23.33 -8.24 4.16
CA GLU A 146 23.27 -6.89 3.62
C GLU A 146 23.20 -6.95 2.10
N TRP A 147 22.09 -6.44 1.55
CA TRP A 147 21.92 -6.38 0.10
C TRP A 147 22.75 -5.25 -0.49
N SER A 148 23.53 -5.56 -1.52
CA SER A 148 24.32 -4.56 -2.24
C SER A 148 23.42 -3.55 -2.95
N ILE A 149 23.53 -2.28 -2.55
CA ILE A 149 22.82 -1.14 -3.16
C ILE A 149 23.03 -1.13 -4.69
N SER A 150 24.27 -1.34 -5.14
CA SER A 150 24.60 -1.36 -6.57
C SER A 150 23.88 -2.46 -7.34
N LEU A 151 23.82 -3.67 -6.77
CA LEU A 151 23.14 -4.81 -7.39
C LEU A 151 21.63 -4.59 -7.43
N VAL A 152 21.02 -4.16 -6.31
CA VAL A 152 19.58 -3.87 -6.24
C VAL A 152 19.21 -2.78 -7.25
N SER A 153 19.95 -1.68 -7.31
CA SER A 153 19.70 -0.63 -8.29
C SER A 153 19.86 -1.14 -9.73
N SER A 154 20.85 -2.00 -10.00
CA SER A 154 21.06 -2.59 -11.32
C SER A 154 19.86 -3.42 -11.77
N GLU A 155 19.33 -4.28 -10.90
CA GLU A 155 18.14 -5.07 -11.19
C GLU A 155 16.91 -4.19 -11.44
N ILE A 156 16.70 -3.16 -10.61
CA ILE A 156 15.57 -2.23 -10.81
C ILE A 156 15.72 -1.47 -12.14
N LEU A 157 16.92 -0.95 -12.45
CA LEU A 157 17.19 -0.21 -13.69
C LEU A 157 16.98 -1.05 -14.95
N LYS A 158 17.38 -2.33 -14.89
CA LYS A 158 17.13 -3.29 -15.97
C LYS A 158 15.64 -3.38 -16.29
N HIS A 159 14.78 -3.48 -15.27
CA HIS A 159 13.33 -3.56 -15.44
C HIS A 159 12.73 -2.23 -15.90
N ILE A 160 13.22 -1.11 -15.36
CA ILE A 160 12.76 0.22 -15.81
C ILE A 160 12.96 0.39 -17.31
N ARG A 161 14.13 0.02 -17.83
CA ARG A 161 14.45 0.12 -19.26
C ARG A 161 13.69 -0.90 -20.10
N ALA A 162 13.65 -2.16 -19.67
CA ALA A 162 13.02 -3.24 -20.43
C ALA A 162 11.51 -3.04 -20.65
N HIS A 163 10.86 -2.32 -19.74
CA HIS A 163 9.41 -2.13 -19.77
C HIS A 163 8.97 -0.66 -19.79
N SER A 164 9.89 0.24 -20.10
CA SER A 164 9.67 1.68 -20.20
C SER A 164 8.93 2.28 -18.99
N VAL A 165 9.25 1.80 -17.78
CA VAL A 165 8.55 2.17 -16.53
C VAL A 165 8.61 3.68 -16.32
N ASN A 166 7.47 4.29 -16.00
CA ASN A 166 7.37 5.72 -15.67
C ASN A 166 7.00 5.98 -14.20
N MET A 167 6.71 4.93 -13.43
CA MET A 167 6.46 5.03 -11.99
C MET A 167 7.08 3.85 -11.26
N VAL A 168 7.93 4.10 -10.26
CA VAL A 168 8.45 3.07 -9.34
C VAL A 168 7.85 3.28 -7.97
N LEU A 169 7.32 2.20 -7.38
CA LEU A 169 6.71 2.17 -6.05
C LEU A 169 7.50 1.19 -5.20
N THR A 170 8.00 1.63 -4.05
CA THR A 170 8.71 0.76 -3.11
C THR A 170 8.58 1.24 -1.67
N PHE A 171 9.36 0.71 -0.74
CA PHE A 171 9.37 1.07 0.67
C PHE A 171 10.06 2.41 0.95
N ASP A 172 9.74 3.05 2.08
CA ASP A 172 10.52 4.16 2.62
C ASP A 172 11.74 3.68 3.42
N GLY A 173 12.59 4.61 3.87
CA GLY A 173 13.80 4.31 4.63
C GLY A 173 13.56 3.68 6.02
N ARG A 174 12.30 3.49 6.44
CA ARG A 174 11.95 2.72 7.65
C ARG A 174 11.46 1.30 7.33
N GLY A 175 11.32 0.95 6.05
CA GLY A 175 11.02 -0.41 5.62
C GLY A 175 9.72 -1.00 6.17
N VAL A 176 8.74 -0.17 6.55
CA VAL A 176 7.47 -0.50 7.23
C VAL A 176 7.62 -1.09 8.63
N SER A 177 8.47 -2.10 8.80
CA SER A 177 8.77 -2.82 10.04
C SER A 177 10.26 -2.83 10.36
N SER A 178 11.04 -1.88 9.79
CA SER A 178 12.50 -1.83 9.91
C SER A 178 13.20 -3.06 9.32
N HIS A 179 12.60 -3.69 8.30
CA HIS A 179 13.21 -4.85 7.65
C HIS A 179 14.41 -4.41 6.79
N ALA A 180 15.58 -5.03 7.00
CA ALA A 180 16.83 -4.67 6.32
C ALA A 180 16.70 -4.66 4.79
N ASN A 181 16.15 -5.73 4.20
CA ASN A 181 15.93 -5.81 2.75
C ASN A 181 15.04 -4.68 2.21
N HIS A 182 13.99 -4.27 2.92
CA HIS A 182 13.12 -3.16 2.50
C HIS A 182 13.89 -1.83 2.50
N ILE A 183 14.71 -1.60 3.53
CA ILE A 183 15.58 -0.42 3.64
C ILE A 183 16.63 -0.43 2.54
N ALA A 184 17.22 -1.59 2.21
CA ALA A 184 18.18 -1.71 1.13
C ALA A 184 17.58 -1.34 -0.24
N ILE A 185 16.34 -1.74 -0.50
CA ILE A 185 15.61 -1.31 -1.71
C ILE A 185 15.42 0.21 -1.71
N HIS A 186 15.00 0.78 -0.58
CA HIS A 186 14.84 2.23 -0.46
C HIS A 186 16.16 2.97 -0.77
N ASN A 187 17.27 2.53 -0.18
CA ASN A 187 18.59 3.14 -0.39
C ASN A 187 19.06 2.99 -1.84
N ALA A 188 18.84 1.83 -2.46
CA ALA A 188 19.14 1.60 -3.87
C ALA A 188 18.38 2.56 -4.81
N VAL A 189 17.12 2.84 -4.50
CA VAL A 189 16.30 3.79 -5.26
C VAL A 189 16.70 5.24 -4.96
N SER A 190 16.90 5.59 -3.69
CA SER A 190 17.19 6.97 -3.28
C SER A 190 18.59 7.44 -3.65
N GLU A 191 19.59 6.56 -3.67
CA GLU A 191 20.97 6.93 -4.01
C GLU A 191 21.19 6.88 -5.52
N ARG A 192 20.97 5.73 -6.16
CA ARG A 192 21.44 5.52 -7.54
C ARG A 192 20.42 5.95 -8.60
N LEU A 193 19.14 5.67 -8.39
CA LEU A 193 18.12 6.04 -9.38
C LEU A 193 17.87 7.55 -9.36
N THR A 194 18.02 8.19 -8.20
CA THR A 194 18.05 9.65 -8.08
C THR A 194 19.17 10.28 -8.91
N THR A 195 20.42 9.78 -8.80
CA THR A 195 21.54 10.29 -9.62
C THR A 195 21.26 10.11 -11.10
N LEU A 196 20.76 8.95 -11.53
CA LEU A 196 20.46 8.69 -12.94
C LEU A 196 19.30 9.54 -13.47
N THR A 197 18.33 9.86 -12.62
CA THR A 197 17.25 10.79 -12.98
C THR A 197 17.78 12.22 -13.10
N ALA A 198 18.66 12.64 -12.19
CA ALA A 198 19.30 13.96 -12.24
C ALA A 198 20.22 14.13 -13.46
N LEU A 199 20.82 13.04 -13.93
CA LEU A 199 21.62 12.98 -15.16
C LEU A 199 20.77 12.76 -16.43
N SER A 200 19.44 12.91 -16.34
CA SER A 200 18.49 12.76 -17.45
C SER A 200 18.44 11.38 -18.11
N PHE A 201 19.01 10.34 -17.50
CA PHE A 201 18.88 8.96 -17.98
C PHE A 201 17.50 8.35 -17.67
N LEU A 202 16.75 8.95 -16.75
CA LEU A 202 15.41 8.55 -16.30
C LEU A 202 14.49 9.77 -16.12
N SER A 203 14.56 10.75 -17.03
CA SER A 203 13.92 12.08 -16.90
C SER A 203 12.42 12.05 -16.57
N ASP A 204 11.73 10.97 -16.93
CA ASP A 204 10.27 10.82 -16.85
C ASP A 204 9.79 9.72 -15.89
N CYS A 205 10.69 9.15 -15.08
CA CYS A 205 10.33 8.12 -14.11
C CYS A 205 10.10 8.73 -12.72
N THR A 206 8.88 8.70 -12.21
CA THR A 206 8.57 9.12 -10.84
C THR A 206 8.90 8.03 -9.84
N LEU A 207 9.67 8.35 -8.79
CA LEU A 207 10.03 7.44 -7.72
C LEU A 207 9.19 7.74 -6.47
N LEU A 208 8.47 6.73 -5.97
CA LEU A 208 7.55 6.86 -4.84
C LEU A 208 7.87 5.82 -3.75
N SER A 209 7.92 6.28 -2.50
CA SER A 209 8.10 5.43 -1.32
C SER A 209 6.82 5.35 -0.49
N LEU A 210 6.45 4.13 -0.07
CA LEU A 210 5.34 3.84 0.82
C LEU A 210 5.66 4.37 2.20
N VAL A 211 4.80 5.26 2.71
CA VAL A 211 4.98 5.88 4.03
C VAL A 211 4.80 4.85 5.13
N THR A 212 5.85 4.61 5.90
CA THR A 212 5.78 3.87 7.16
C THR A 212 4.95 4.66 8.18
N VAL A 213 4.05 4.00 8.91
CA VAL A 213 3.31 4.62 10.02
C VAL A 213 3.63 3.98 11.36
N GLY A 214 3.39 4.73 12.44
CA GLY A 214 3.47 4.20 13.80
C GLY A 214 2.49 3.06 14.05
N LEU A 215 2.77 2.22 15.06
CA LEU A 215 2.03 0.99 15.35
C LEU A 215 0.52 1.21 15.54
N LEU A 216 0.12 2.30 16.21
CA LEU A 216 -1.30 2.62 16.40
C LEU A 216 -1.99 2.78 15.04
N ARG A 217 -1.50 3.68 14.19
CA ARG A 217 -2.07 3.89 12.84
C ARG A 217 -1.95 2.66 11.96
N LYS A 218 -0.91 1.84 12.16
CA LYS A 218 -0.73 0.58 11.44
C LYS A 218 -1.89 -0.37 11.68
N TYR A 219 -2.41 -0.45 12.91
CA TYR A 219 -3.35 -1.51 13.34
C TYR A 219 -4.77 -1.04 13.69
N ILE A 220 -5.20 0.15 13.25
CA ILE A 220 -6.60 0.62 13.41
C ILE A 220 -7.47 0.36 12.17
N SER A 221 -7.02 -0.49 11.24
CA SER A 221 -7.79 -0.96 10.08
C SER A 221 -8.28 0.20 9.20
N PHE A 222 -9.48 0.06 8.63
CA PHE A 222 -10.15 1.09 7.84
C PHE A 222 -10.44 2.40 8.61
N LEU A 223 -10.30 2.42 9.95
CA LEU A 223 -10.45 3.64 10.74
C LEU A 223 -9.33 4.66 10.47
N ASP A 224 -8.20 4.24 9.89
CA ASP A 224 -7.14 5.18 9.49
C ASP A 224 -7.45 5.89 8.16
N VAL A 225 -8.51 5.51 7.43
CA VAL A 225 -8.82 6.06 6.10
C VAL A 225 -9.05 7.58 6.14
N PRO A 226 -9.90 8.15 7.01
CA PRO A 226 -10.09 9.61 7.05
C PRO A 226 -8.80 10.36 7.43
N LEU A 227 -8.04 9.82 8.38
CA LEU A 227 -6.77 10.44 8.79
C LEU A 227 -5.74 10.39 7.65
N SER A 228 -5.63 9.27 6.94
CA SER A 228 -4.76 9.12 5.77
C SER A 228 -5.16 9.99 4.58
N TRP A 229 -6.46 10.22 4.41
CA TRP A 229 -6.98 11.09 3.36
C TRP A 229 -6.73 12.58 3.65
N LEU A 230 -6.76 12.99 4.93
CA LEU A 230 -6.50 14.37 5.35
C LEU A 230 -5.01 14.71 5.41
N LEU A 231 -4.16 13.76 5.80
CA LEU A 231 -2.73 14.00 5.92
C LEU A 231 -2.06 14.13 4.54
N PRO A 232 -1.09 15.05 4.39
CA PRO A 232 -0.44 15.30 3.12
C PRO A 232 0.33 14.07 2.63
N SER A 233 0.04 13.66 1.40
CA SER A 233 0.75 12.62 0.67
C SER A 233 0.81 12.99 -0.81
N ARG A 234 1.82 12.49 -1.52
CA ARG A 234 1.96 12.71 -2.96
C ARG A 234 0.98 11.83 -3.75
N LEU A 235 0.82 10.59 -3.33
CA LEU A 235 -0.18 9.67 -3.85
C LEU A 235 -0.86 8.95 -2.69
N CYS A 236 -2.19 8.88 -2.74
CA CYS A 236 -2.99 8.10 -1.81
C CYS A 236 -3.82 7.11 -2.61
N CYS A 237 -3.82 5.84 -2.23
CA CYS A 237 -4.62 4.79 -2.85
C CYS A 237 -5.51 4.17 -1.79
N ILE A 238 -6.83 4.30 -1.96
CA ILE A 238 -7.85 3.80 -1.02
C ILE A 238 -8.70 2.76 -1.76
N ILE A 239 -8.90 1.60 -1.15
CA ILE A 239 -9.79 0.55 -1.67
C ILE A 239 -11.04 0.39 -0.81
N GLY A 240 -12.14 0.04 -1.47
CA GLY A 240 -13.41 -0.28 -0.82
C GLY A 240 -13.50 -1.76 -0.42
N SER A 241 -14.71 -2.21 -0.08
CA SER A 241 -14.97 -3.58 0.36
C SER A 241 -14.57 -4.64 -0.67
N GLN A 242 -14.76 -4.38 -1.97
CA GLN A 242 -14.38 -5.32 -3.02
C GLN A 242 -12.87 -5.45 -3.15
N GLY A 243 -12.14 -4.33 -3.16
CA GLY A 243 -10.67 -4.35 -3.16
C GLY A 243 -10.11 -4.99 -1.89
N TYR A 244 -10.74 -4.80 -0.72
CA TYR A 244 -10.35 -5.50 0.51
C TYR A 244 -10.54 -7.02 0.41
N LYS A 245 -11.67 -7.49 -0.16
CA LYS A 245 -11.88 -8.92 -0.42
C LYS A 245 -10.79 -9.49 -1.34
N GLN A 246 -10.41 -8.75 -2.38
CA GLN A 246 -9.35 -9.13 -3.30
C GLN A 246 -7.98 -9.16 -2.62
N ALA A 247 -7.62 -8.12 -1.85
CA ALA A 247 -6.38 -8.06 -1.08
C ALA A 247 -6.30 -9.21 -0.05
N LYS A 248 -7.41 -9.51 0.63
CA LYS A 248 -7.50 -10.66 1.53
C LYS A 248 -7.33 -11.98 0.79
N ALA A 249 -7.95 -12.16 -0.37
CA ALA A 249 -7.79 -13.38 -1.17
C ALA A 249 -6.34 -13.57 -1.63
N ALA A 250 -5.66 -12.48 -2.01
CA ALA A 250 -4.24 -12.48 -2.35
C ALA A 250 -3.35 -12.90 -1.16
N MET A 251 -3.58 -12.33 0.03
CA MET A 251 -2.93 -12.76 1.28
C MET A 251 -3.14 -14.26 1.56
N LEU A 252 -4.34 -14.79 1.27
CA LEU A 252 -4.67 -16.19 1.50
C LEU A 252 -3.97 -17.16 0.53
N CYS A 253 -3.33 -16.67 -0.54
CA CYS A 253 -2.48 -17.47 -1.42
C CYS A 253 -1.15 -17.85 -0.76
N HIS A 254 -0.64 -17.05 0.18
CA HIS A 254 0.65 -17.26 0.87
C HIS A 254 0.53 -18.24 2.05
N ARG A 255 0.07 -19.47 1.79
CA ARG A 255 -0.20 -20.50 2.81
C ARG A 255 1.01 -20.78 3.69
N THR A 256 2.21 -20.84 3.12
CA THR A 256 3.45 -21.08 3.88
C THR A 256 3.81 -19.96 4.84
N GLN A 257 3.20 -18.78 4.68
CA GLN A 257 3.53 -17.57 5.45
C GLN A 257 2.38 -17.10 6.35
N LEU A 258 1.19 -17.72 6.27
CA LEU A 258 -0.02 -17.38 7.03
C LEU A 258 -0.01 -17.91 8.47
N LEU A 259 0.95 -17.45 9.26
CA LEU A 259 0.96 -17.64 10.71
C LEU A 259 -0.22 -16.91 11.37
N TRP A 260 -0.59 -17.29 12.61
CA TRP A 260 -1.78 -16.75 13.31
C TRP A 260 -1.83 -15.21 13.34
N PHE A 261 -0.68 -14.55 13.53
CA PHE A 261 -0.62 -13.08 13.57
C PHE A 261 -0.83 -12.42 12.20
N ARG A 262 -0.66 -13.15 11.08
CA ARG A 262 -1.02 -12.63 9.75
C ARG A 262 -2.52 -12.46 9.58
N TYR A 263 -3.35 -13.28 10.24
CA TYR A 263 -4.81 -13.07 10.25
C TYR A 263 -5.19 -11.79 11.00
N LEU A 264 -4.46 -11.45 12.07
CA LEU A 264 -4.59 -10.15 12.73
C LEU A 264 -4.16 -9.02 11.80
N TYR A 265 -3.05 -9.19 11.07
CA TYR A 265 -2.60 -8.21 10.07
C TYR A 265 -3.67 -7.98 8.99
N ILE A 266 -4.24 -9.03 8.40
CA ILE A 266 -5.30 -8.93 7.37
C ILE A 266 -6.53 -8.15 7.90
N THR A 267 -6.83 -8.26 9.19
CA THR A 267 -8.01 -7.63 9.79
C THR A 267 -7.75 -6.19 10.22
N PHE A 268 -6.60 -5.95 10.84
CA PHE A 268 -6.30 -4.71 11.55
C PHE A 268 -5.32 -3.80 10.80
N SER A 269 -4.57 -4.30 9.83
CA SER A 269 -3.60 -3.46 9.12
C SER A 269 -4.31 -2.43 8.23
N ARG A 270 -3.94 -1.15 8.36
CA ARG A 270 -4.38 -0.11 7.42
C ARG A 270 -3.87 -0.34 6.01
N TYR A 271 -2.77 -1.09 5.82
CA TYR A 271 -2.21 -1.36 4.49
C TYR A 271 -3.09 -2.31 3.68
N MET A 272 -4.11 -2.92 4.29
CA MET A 272 -5.18 -3.64 3.58
C MET A 272 -6.26 -2.72 3.00
N PHE A 273 -6.22 -1.41 3.30
CA PHE A 273 -7.25 -0.44 2.92
C PHE A 273 -6.70 0.83 2.26
N VAL A 274 -5.56 1.33 2.73
CA VAL A 274 -4.99 2.60 2.27
C VAL A 274 -3.46 2.60 2.24
N ASN A 275 -2.91 2.91 1.07
CA ASN A 275 -1.50 3.22 0.89
C ASN A 275 -1.32 4.73 0.67
N THR A 276 -0.29 5.29 1.28
CA THR A 276 0.10 6.71 1.13
C THR A 276 1.58 6.76 0.77
N PHE A 277 1.94 7.53 -0.24
CA PHE A 277 3.30 7.63 -0.77
C PHE A 277 3.85 9.05 -0.69
N GLN A 278 5.17 9.14 -0.61
CA GLN A 278 5.93 10.37 -0.83
C GLN A 278 6.85 10.19 -2.03
N THR A 279 7.20 11.30 -2.67
CA THR A 279 8.22 11.32 -3.72
C THR A 279 9.60 11.13 -3.09
N ILE A 280 10.38 10.20 -3.63
CA ILE A 280 11.80 10.09 -3.29
C ILE A 280 12.51 11.26 -4.01
N PRO A 281 13.14 12.20 -3.29
CA PRO A 281 13.71 13.41 -3.90
C PRO A 281 14.71 13.05 -5.00
N GLN A 282 14.42 13.47 -6.23
CA GLN A 282 15.35 13.42 -7.35
C GLN A 282 16.12 14.75 -7.35
N GLY A 283 17.44 14.71 -7.46
CA GLY A 283 18.26 15.92 -7.54
C GLY A 283 17.79 16.86 -8.67
N PRO A 284 18.19 18.15 -8.65
CA PRO A 284 17.73 19.11 -9.65
C PRO A 284 18.00 18.59 -11.07
N LYS A 285 16.97 18.60 -11.93
CA LYS A 285 16.99 18.11 -13.33
C LYS A 285 17.94 18.89 -14.27
N ASN A 286 18.72 19.84 -13.75
CA ASN A 286 19.55 20.78 -14.50
C ASN A 286 20.98 20.87 -13.96
N LEU A 287 21.68 19.75 -13.84
CA LEU A 287 23.14 19.80 -13.85
C LEU A 287 23.59 19.95 -15.31
N LYS A 288 23.57 21.18 -15.84
CA LYS A 288 24.34 21.53 -17.02
C LYS A 288 25.82 21.36 -16.63
N ILE A 289 26.39 20.21 -16.97
CA ILE A 289 27.84 20.02 -16.93
C ILE A 289 28.36 20.86 -18.11
N TYR A 290 28.88 22.05 -17.79
CA TYR A 290 29.65 22.88 -18.73
C TYR A 290 31.05 22.30 -18.89
#